data_AF-A0A7Y2V088-F1
#
_entry.id   AF-A0A7Y2V088-F1
#
_cell.length_a   1.000
_cell.length_b   1.000
_cell.length_c   1.000
_cell.angle_alpha   90.00
_cell.angle_beta   90.00
_cell.angle_gamma   90.00
#
_symmetry.space_group_name_H-M   'P 1'
#
loop_
_entity.id
_entity.type
_entity.pdbx_description
1 polymer ?
#
loop_
_entity_poly.entity_id
_entity_poly.type
_entity_poly.pdbx_seq_one_letter_code
_entity_poly.pdbx_strand_id
1 'polypeptide(L)'
;MKNIFFYLIISIFSLGFSQDKVVTYEYEVNYNLGRPLYKTGYLLSLDDNVRYNTTKTIFLKDFKKYDIDSETGNPQISFLGAGNGSENVVYLGINDSIISTKSLGREVLLIKEKIPIQIWELTGIKKLINGYQCVELKTQFRGRKYKAYVDLSIPFRYGPWKFNSLPGLAIKIIEEENKLIWTLKAVSKRDLDVVEDFIFKQNDYLSSLREVSLKEYVELYDNTKGGSDVLFSKLPREYKKDKSSTSQFKRGGFELKYEWEEN
;
A
#
# COMPACT_ATOMS: atom_id res chain seq x y z
N MET A 1 -38.87 -60.16 -33.67
CA MET A 1 -39.07 -58.74 -33.32
C MET A 1 -37.86 -58.28 -32.53
N LYS A 2 -37.22 -57.20 -33.00
CA LYS A 2 -36.02 -56.58 -32.45
C LYS A 2 -36.26 -56.16 -30.99
N ASN A 3 -35.24 -56.26 -30.14
CA ASN A 3 -34.98 -55.29 -29.07
C ASN A 3 -33.53 -55.43 -28.61
N ILE A 4 -32.68 -54.60 -29.22
CA ILE A 4 -31.30 -54.33 -28.82
C ILE A 4 -31.39 -53.34 -27.65
N PHE A 5 -31.04 -53.77 -26.45
CA PHE A 5 -30.84 -52.87 -25.32
C PHE A 5 -29.39 -52.42 -25.29
N PHE A 6 -29.15 -51.22 -25.81
CA PHE A 6 -27.87 -50.52 -25.77
C PHE A 6 -27.79 -49.79 -24.42
N TYR A 7 -27.07 -50.36 -23.43
CA TYR A 7 -26.77 -49.64 -22.20
C TYR A 7 -25.59 -48.70 -22.46
N LEU A 8 -25.93 -47.44 -22.68
CA LEU A 8 -25.02 -46.32 -22.77
C LEU A 8 -24.29 -46.17 -21.43
N ILE A 9 -23.00 -46.51 -21.38
CA ILE A 9 -22.12 -46.16 -20.27
C ILE A 9 -21.90 -44.65 -20.35
N ILE A 10 -22.73 -43.89 -19.62
CA ILE A 10 -22.47 -42.46 -19.36
C ILE A 10 -21.30 -42.43 -18.38
N SER A 11 -20.09 -42.28 -18.93
CA SER A 11 -18.94 -41.85 -18.16
C SER A 11 -19.25 -40.45 -17.63
N ILE A 12 -19.66 -40.38 -16.37
CA ILE A 12 -19.70 -39.14 -15.61
C ILE A 12 -18.24 -38.71 -15.54
N PHE A 13 -17.84 -37.81 -16.43
CA PHE A 13 -16.66 -36.99 -16.23
C PHE A 13 -16.87 -36.30 -14.89
N SER A 14 -16.20 -36.80 -13.86
CA SER A 14 -15.92 -36.03 -12.66
C SER A 14 -15.08 -34.85 -13.12
N LEU A 15 -15.76 -33.76 -13.49
CA LEU A 15 -15.19 -32.42 -13.46
C LEU A 15 -14.85 -32.15 -12.00
N GLY A 16 -13.69 -32.66 -11.57
CA GLY A 16 -13.04 -32.17 -10.38
C GLY A 16 -12.71 -30.71 -10.69
N PHE A 17 -13.56 -29.79 -10.25
CA PHE A 17 -13.16 -28.40 -10.11
C PHE A 17 -12.03 -28.40 -9.08
N SER A 18 -10.79 -28.44 -9.55
CA SER A 18 -9.68 -27.91 -8.77
C SER A 18 -10.02 -26.45 -8.55
N GLN A 19 -10.46 -26.11 -7.34
CA GLN A 19 -10.51 -24.71 -6.95
C GLN A 19 -9.07 -24.31 -6.68
N ASP A 20 -8.43 -23.74 -7.70
CA ASP A 20 -7.11 -23.19 -7.56
C ASP A 20 -7.10 -22.20 -6.40
N LYS A 21 -6.04 -22.25 -5.58
CA LYS A 21 -5.92 -21.42 -4.39
C LYS A 21 -4.78 -20.43 -4.59
N VAL A 22 -5.03 -19.17 -4.24
CA VAL A 22 -4.05 -18.10 -4.26
C VAL A 22 -3.49 -17.90 -2.85
N VAL A 23 -2.16 -17.86 -2.73
CA VAL A 23 -1.50 -17.56 -1.46
C VAL A 23 -1.58 -16.06 -1.18
N THR A 24 -2.02 -15.70 0.02
CA THR A 24 -2.15 -14.32 0.49
C THR A 24 -1.36 -14.14 1.78
N TYR A 25 -0.50 -13.12 1.81
CA TYR A 25 0.33 -12.76 2.95
C TYR A 25 -0.29 -11.55 3.66
N GLU A 26 -0.60 -11.70 4.94
CA GLU A 26 -1.14 -10.64 5.78
C GLU A 26 -0.03 -10.00 6.63
N TYR A 27 0.08 -8.68 6.53
CA TYR A 27 1.04 -7.87 7.26
C TYR A 27 0.32 -6.96 8.26
N GLU A 28 0.80 -6.92 9.48
CA GLU A 28 0.54 -5.80 10.38
C GLU A 28 1.44 -4.64 10.00
N VAL A 29 0.83 -3.47 9.90
CA VAL A 29 1.46 -2.27 9.36
C VAL A 29 1.35 -1.17 10.41
N ASN A 30 2.49 -0.72 10.92
CA ASN A 30 2.57 0.31 11.96
C ASN A 30 3.33 1.52 11.41
N TYR A 31 2.68 2.70 11.42
CA TYR A 31 3.27 3.93 10.93
C TYR A 31 3.25 5.01 12.00
N ASN A 32 4.37 5.72 12.14
CA ASN A 32 4.54 6.86 13.03
C ASN A 32 5.22 8.03 12.29
N LEU A 33 4.50 8.59 11.33
CA LEU A 33 4.93 9.77 10.55
C LEU A 33 4.35 11.05 11.16
N GLY A 34 4.56 11.23 12.46
CA GLY A 34 3.97 12.31 13.27
C GLY A 34 2.66 11.91 13.95
N ARG A 35 1.94 10.91 13.42
CA ARG A 35 0.75 10.32 14.04
C ARG A 35 0.83 8.79 14.02
N PRO A 36 0.93 8.14 15.19
CA PRO A 36 0.88 6.69 15.28
C PRO A 36 -0.46 6.13 14.78
N LEU A 37 -0.38 5.20 13.84
CA LEU A 37 -1.53 4.52 13.25
C LEU A 37 -1.15 3.09 12.88
N TYR A 38 -2.18 2.24 12.76
CA TYR A 38 -2.03 0.88 12.28
C TYR A 38 -2.98 0.57 11.12
N LYS A 39 -2.57 -0.41 10.31
CA LYS A 39 -3.36 -1.02 9.23
C LYS A 39 -3.04 -2.51 9.15
N THR A 40 -3.93 -3.24 8.51
CA THR A 40 -3.62 -4.57 7.95
C THR A 40 -3.36 -4.44 6.46
N GLY A 41 -2.25 -5.01 6.00
CA GLY A 41 -1.86 -5.07 4.60
C GLY A 41 -1.97 -6.50 4.04
N TYR A 42 -2.38 -6.64 2.79
CA TYR A 42 -2.53 -7.92 2.10
C TYR A 42 -1.69 -7.91 0.84
N LEU A 43 -0.80 -8.90 0.71
CA LEU A 43 0.07 -9.10 -0.44
C LEU A 43 -0.30 -10.43 -1.12
N LEU A 44 -0.52 -10.40 -2.43
CA LEU A 44 -0.75 -11.60 -3.23
C LEU A 44 -0.10 -11.47 -4.60
N SER A 45 0.14 -12.62 -5.23
CA SER A 45 0.65 -12.73 -6.60
C SER A 45 -0.30 -13.60 -7.41
N LEU A 46 -0.70 -13.13 -8.58
CA LEU A 46 -1.53 -13.86 -9.54
C LEU A 46 -1.13 -13.44 -10.95
N ASP A 47 -0.91 -14.40 -11.85
CA ASP A 47 -0.52 -14.17 -13.25
C ASP A 47 0.65 -13.18 -13.40
N ASP A 48 1.74 -13.42 -12.65
CA ASP A 48 2.94 -12.58 -12.56
C ASP A 48 2.72 -11.14 -12.05
N ASN A 49 1.48 -10.78 -11.73
CA ASN A 49 1.14 -9.49 -11.14
C ASN A 49 1.09 -9.61 -9.62
N VAL A 50 1.74 -8.65 -8.95
CA VAL A 50 1.72 -8.56 -7.49
C VAL A 50 0.85 -7.39 -7.04
N ARG A 51 0.02 -7.66 -6.04
CA ARG A 51 -0.94 -6.72 -5.48
C ARG A 51 -0.68 -6.57 -4.00
N TYR A 52 -0.49 -5.33 -3.56
CA TYR A 52 -0.45 -4.98 -2.15
C TYR A 52 -1.57 -3.98 -1.83
N ASN A 53 -2.41 -4.35 -0.86
CA ASN A 53 -3.54 -3.55 -0.43
C ASN A 53 -3.48 -3.32 1.06
N THR A 54 -4.05 -2.22 1.53
CA THR A 54 -4.18 -1.96 2.96
C THR A 54 -5.61 -1.64 3.32
N THR A 55 -6.02 -2.10 4.50
CA THR A 55 -7.28 -1.72 5.12
C THR A 55 -7.31 -0.23 5.50
N LYS A 56 -8.49 0.24 5.91
CA LYS A 56 -8.68 1.59 6.43
C LYS A 56 -7.75 1.83 7.62
N THR A 57 -7.20 3.05 7.70
CA THR A 57 -6.37 3.49 8.84
C THR A 57 -7.13 3.41 10.15
N ILE A 58 -6.47 2.89 11.18
CA ILE A 58 -6.91 3.03 12.56
C ILE A 58 -5.88 3.85 13.33
N PHE A 59 -6.29 5.00 13.86
CA PHE A 59 -5.41 5.91 14.61
C PHE A 59 -5.39 5.53 16.10
N LEU A 60 -4.22 5.63 16.74
CA LEU A 60 -4.08 5.31 18.17
C LEU A 60 -4.54 6.44 19.11
N LYS A 61 -4.84 7.62 18.56
CA LYS A 61 -5.29 8.77 19.33
C LYS A 61 -6.46 9.45 18.60
N ASP A 62 -7.52 9.73 19.35
CA ASP A 62 -8.66 10.52 18.86
C ASP A 62 -8.31 12.00 18.76
N PHE A 63 -8.91 12.68 17.78
CA PHE A 63 -8.69 14.10 17.54
C PHE A 63 -9.98 14.83 17.25
N LYS A 64 -10.11 16.04 17.81
CA LYS A 64 -11.10 17.01 17.36
C LYS A 64 -10.73 17.48 15.95
N LYS A 65 -11.53 17.09 14.97
CA LYS A 65 -11.39 17.54 13.58
C LYS A 65 -11.89 18.98 13.40
N TYR A 66 -12.81 19.39 14.25
CA TYR A 66 -13.48 20.68 14.25
C TYR A 66 -13.33 21.31 15.64
N ASP A 67 -13.05 22.60 15.67
CA ASP A 67 -13.06 23.42 16.87
C ASP A 67 -13.66 24.80 16.57
N ILE A 68 -14.08 25.53 17.60
CA ILE A 68 -14.56 26.90 17.46
C ILE A 68 -13.55 27.80 18.16
N ASP A 69 -13.02 28.77 17.41
CA ASP A 69 -12.12 29.77 17.96
C ASP A 69 -12.83 30.58 19.06
N SER A 70 -12.33 30.51 20.29
CA SER A 70 -13.00 31.10 21.45
C SER A 70 -13.04 32.63 21.43
N GLU A 71 -12.14 33.28 20.68
CA GLU A 71 -12.04 34.74 20.61
C GLU A 71 -12.88 35.32 19.46
N THR A 72 -12.91 34.63 18.33
CA THR A 72 -13.54 35.13 17.10
C THR A 72 -14.85 34.43 16.75
N GLY A 73 -15.20 33.34 17.44
CA GLY A 73 -16.38 32.52 17.17
C GLY A 73 -16.33 31.78 15.82
N ASN A 74 -15.23 31.88 15.09
CA ASN A 74 -15.11 31.27 13.77
C ASN A 74 -14.82 29.77 13.88
N PRO A 75 -15.42 28.93 13.02
CA PRO A 75 -15.07 27.53 12.95
C PRO A 75 -13.62 27.36 12.44
N GLN A 76 -12.85 26.55 13.14
CA GLN A 76 -11.53 26.09 12.74
C GLN A 76 -11.57 24.59 12.45
N ILE A 77 -10.87 24.15 11.41
CA ILE A 77 -10.74 22.73 11.08
C ILE A 77 -9.27 22.33 11.11
N SER A 78 -8.95 21.31 11.91
CA SER A 78 -7.64 20.67 11.93
C SER A 78 -7.57 19.59 10.85
N PHE A 79 -7.05 19.96 9.68
CA PHE A 79 -6.89 19.04 8.54
C PHE A 79 -5.69 18.11 8.60
N LEU A 80 -4.84 18.21 9.63
CA LEU A 80 -3.82 17.18 9.91
C LEU A 80 -4.44 15.77 10.11
N GLY A 81 -5.77 15.66 10.25
CA GLY A 81 -6.54 14.41 10.28
C GLY A 81 -7.44 14.15 9.05
N ALA A 82 -7.22 14.81 7.91
CA ALA A 82 -8.07 14.70 6.71
C ALA A 82 -7.47 13.85 5.57
N GLY A 83 -6.37 13.13 5.82
CA GLY A 83 -6.09 11.96 5.00
C GLY A 83 -7.11 10.89 5.40
N ASN A 84 -8.02 10.51 4.51
CA ASN A 84 -9.06 9.51 4.76
C ASN A 84 -8.50 8.10 5.06
N GLY A 85 -7.18 7.97 5.27
CA GLY A 85 -6.54 6.69 5.50
C GLY A 85 -6.83 5.70 4.39
N SER A 86 -7.21 6.20 3.21
CA SER A 86 -7.71 5.40 2.10
C SER A 86 -6.65 4.40 1.69
N GLU A 87 -7.16 3.27 1.24
CA GLU A 87 -6.46 2.06 0.88
C GLU A 87 -5.31 2.44 -0.06
N ASN A 88 -4.07 2.24 0.40
CA ASN A 88 -2.93 2.29 -0.51
C ASN A 88 -3.00 0.98 -1.29
N VAL A 89 -3.60 1.06 -2.48
CA VAL A 89 -3.49 0.02 -3.48
C VAL A 89 -2.15 0.26 -4.18
N VAL A 90 -1.29 -0.75 -4.19
CA VAL A 90 -0.04 -0.76 -4.94
C VAL A 90 -0.01 -2.02 -5.79
N TYR A 91 0.16 -1.82 -7.08
CA TYR A 91 0.41 -2.86 -8.06
C TYR A 91 1.86 -2.86 -8.43
N LEU A 92 2.46 -4.04 -8.42
CA LEU A 92 3.82 -4.26 -8.90
C LEU A 92 3.74 -5.25 -10.06
N GLY A 93 4.25 -4.86 -11.24
CA GLY A 93 4.44 -5.77 -12.37
C GLY A 93 3.45 -5.64 -13.52
N ILE A 94 2.50 -4.70 -13.51
CA ILE A 94 1.64 -4.46 -14.68
C ILE A 94 2.47 -3.68 -15.71
N ASN A 95 2.82 -4.30 -16.85
CA ASN A 95 3.59 -3.66 -17.93
C ASN A 95 4.85 -2.93 -17.42
N ASP A 96 5.62 -3.59 -16.55
CA ASP A 96 6.84 -3.04 -15.91
C ASP A 96 6.63 -1.73 -15.13
N SER A 97 5.39 -1.46 -14.72
CA SER A 97 5.00 -0.25 -14.01
C SER A 97 4.46 -0.56 -12.61
N ILE A 98 4.60 0.42 -11.72
CA ILE A 98 3.87 0.48 -10.46
C ILE A 98 2.66 1.39 -10.67
N ILE A 99 1.50 0.89 -10.28
CA ILE A 99 0.27 1.68 -10.22
C ILE A 99 -0.10 1.81 -8.75
N SER A 100 -0.36 3.03 -8.29
CA SER A 100 -0.76 3.26 -6.91
C SER A 100 -1.77 4.39 -6.77
N THR A 101 -2.55 4.39 -5.70
CA THR A 101 -3.48 5.49 -5.41
C THR A 101 -2.87 6.48 -4.43
N LYS A 102 -2.97 7.79 -4.72
CA LYS A 102 -2.55 8.84 -3.78
C LYS A 102 -3.60 9.94 -3.68
N SER A 103 -3.73 10.53 -2.49
CA SER A 103 -4.67 11.63 -2.26
C SER A 103 -4.01 12.99 -2.47
N LEU A 104 -4.71 13.89 -3.15
CA LEU A 104 -4.38 15.31 -3.24
C LEU A 104 -5.60 16.12 -2.77
N GLY A 105 -5.55 16.64 -1.55
CA GLY A 105 -6.74 17.19 -0.89
C GLY A 105 -7.81 16.10 -0.69
N ARG A 106 -9.00 16.27 -1.29
CA ARG A 106 -10.09 15.26 -1.27
C ARG A 106 -10.10 14.34 -2.50
N GLU A 107 -9.32 14.65 -3.53
CA GLU A 107 -9.26 13.85 -4.75
C GLU A 107 -8.32 12.66 -4.53
N VAL A 108 -8.69 11.50 -5.08
CA VAL A 108 -7.81 10.33 -5.17
C VAL A 108 -7.35 10.21 -6.62
N LEU A 109 -6.04 10.14 -6.82
CA LEU A 109 -5.39 10.07 -8.11
C LEU A 109 -4.78 8.68 -8.30
N LEU A 110 -4.82 8.19 -9.53
CA LEU A 110 -4.08 7.02 -9.95
C LEU A 110 -2.69 7.47 -10.39
N ILE A 111 -1.66 6.94 -9.74
CA ILE A 111 -0.27 7.29 -9.97
C ILE A 111 0.40 6.14 -10.70
N LYS A 112 0.98 6.45 -11.85
CA LYS A 112 1.80 5.51 -12.61
C LYS A 112 3.27 5.91 -12.54
N GLU A 113 4.12 4.93 -12.24
CA GLU A 113 5.57 5.06 -12.27
C GLU A 113 6.21 3.80 -12.83
N LYS A 114 7.47 3.89 -13.27
CA LYS A 114 8.27 2.71 -13.59
C LYS A 114 8.67 2.01 -12.30
N ILE A 115 8.83 0.68 -12.34
CA ILE A 115 9.30 -0.07 -11.16
C ILE A 115 10.77 0.30 -10.89
N PRO A 116 11.09 0.95 -9.75
CA PRO A 116 12.46 1.20 -9.36
C PRO A 116 13.06 -0.09 -8.78
N ILE A 117 14.22 -0.51 -9.31
CA ILE A 117 14.94 -1.67 -8.80
C ILE A 117 15.55 -1.31 -7.43
N GLN A 118 15.27 -2.13 -6.42
CA GLN A 118 15.84 -1.99 -5.10
C GLN A 118 17.02 -2.94 -4.93
N ILE A 119 18.19 -2.39 -4.60
CA ILE A 119 19.37 -3.20 -4.30
C ILE A 119 19.34 -3.52 -2.82
N TRP A 120 19.21 -4.81 -2.49
CA TRP A 120 19.21 -5.30 -1.10
C TRP A 120 20.56 -5.94 -0.77
N GLU A 121 21.22 -5.38 0.24
CA GLU A 121 22.53 -5.83 0.69
C GLU A 121 22.39 -6.77 1.89
N LEU A 122 22.98 -7.96 1.81
CA LEU A 122 23.07 -8.89 2.94
C LEU A 122 24.00 -8.32 4.01
N THR A 123 23.56 -8.40 5.27
CA THR A 123 24.35 -7.90 6.41
C THR A 123 25.11 -8.99 7.15
N GLY A 124 24.84 -10.27 6.85
CA GLY A 124 25.36 -11.43 7.59
C GLY A 124 24.61 -11.77 8.88
N ILE A 125 23.71 -10.89 9.35
CA ILE A 125 22.93 -11.12 10.58
C ILE A 125 21.81 -12.13 10.30
N LYS A 126 21.68 -13.13 11.18
CA LYS A 126 20.58 -14.11 11.18
C LYS A 126 19.72 -13.93 12.42
N LYS A 127 18.40 -14.12 12.29
CA LYS A 127 17.46 -13.96 13.40
C LYS A 127 16.24 -14.86 13.23
N LEU A 128 15.76 -15.45 14.34
CA LEU A 128 14.47 -16.10 14.39
C LEU A 128 13.38 -15.05 14.66
N ILE A 129 12.43 -14.89 13.74
CA ILE A 129 11.30 -13.94 13.89
C ILE A 129 10.01 -14.68 13.58
N ASN A 130 9.05 -14.68 14.51
CA ASN A 130 7.76 -15.39 14.38
C ASN A 130 7.92 -16.87 13.96
N GLY A 131 9.01 -17.53 14.37
CA GLY A 131 9.33 -18.91 13.99
C GLY A 131 10.07 -19.08 12.67
N TYR A 132 10.29 -18.01 11.89
CA TYR A 132 11.00 -18.05 10.61
C TYR A 132 12.49 -17.75 10.76
N GLN A 133 13.33 -18.54 10.07
CA GLN A 133 14.78 -18.35 10.04
C GLN A 133 15.13 -17.25 9.04
N CYS A 134 15.37 -16.04 9.53
CA CYS A 134 15.56 -14.87 8.70
C CYS A 134 17.03 -14.47 8.56
N VAL A 135 17.39 -13.90 7.42
CA VAL A 135 18.58 -13.07 7.23
C VAL A 135 18.19 -11.59 7.20
N GLU A 136 19.05 -10.71 7.70
CA GLU A 136 18.84 -9.26 7.59
C GLU A 136 19.48 -8.72 6.31
N LEU A 137 18.67 -8.00 5.52
CA LEU A 137 19.09 -7.19 4.39
C LEU A 137 18.87 -5.71 4.66
N LYS A 138 19.63 -4.86 3.98
CA LYS A 138 19.47 -3.40 4.01
C LYS A 138 19.25 -2.85 2.61
N THR A 139 18.47 -1.79 2.51
CA THR A 139 18.35 -1.00 1.28
C THR A 139 18.10 0.47 1.61
N GLN A 140 18.32 1.33 0.64
CA GLN A 140 17.87 2.72 0.67
C GLN A 140 16.84 2.90 -0.43
N PHE A 141 15.67 3.41 -0.06
CA PHE A 141 14.60 3.63 -1.01
C PHE A 141 13.83 4.89 -0.66
N ARG A 142 13.62 5.76 -1.66
CA ARG A 142 12.84 6.99 -1.55
C ARG A 142 13.29 7.92 -0.41
N GLY A 143 14.59 8.01 -0.19
CA GLY A 143 15.20 8.84 0.85
C GLY A 143 15.10 8.28 2.27
N ARG A 144 14.75 7.00 2.44
CA ARG A 144 14.72 6.29 3.72
C ARG A 144 15.59 5.04 3.68
N LYS A 145 16.13 4.65 4.84
CA LYS A 145 16.88 3.40 5.00
C LYS A 145 16.00 2.34 5.64
N TYR A 146 16.02 1.15 5.08
CA TYR A 146 15.22 0.02 5.55
C TYR A 146 16.10 -1.17 5.90
N LYS A 147 15.68 -1.91 6.91
CA LYS A 147 16.14 -3.27 7.21
C LYS A 147 14.99 -4.24 6.93
N ALA A 148 15.26 -5.29 6.18
CA ALA A 148 14.32 -6.37 5.93
C ALA A 148 14.87 -7.67 6.55
N TYR A 149 14.05 -8.36 7.32
CA TYR A 149 14.31 -9.71 7.79
C TYR A 149 13.55 -10.67 6.90
N VAL A 150 14.29 -11.49 6.16
CA VAL A 150 13.78 -12.29 5.06
C VAL A 150 14.08 -13.76 5.28
N ASP A 151 13.08 -14.61 5.08
CA ASP A 151 13.27 -16.05 5.01
C ASP A 151 13.62 -16.46 3.57
N LEU A 152 14.87 -16.89 3.37
CA LEU A 152 15.37 -17.29 2.05
C LEU A 152 14.84 -18.66 1.59
N SER A 153 14.26 -19.46 2.50
CA SER A 153 13.69 -20.77 2.14
C SER A 153 12.38 -20.64 1.35
N ILE A 154 11.77 -19.45 1.35
CA ILE A 154 10.56 -19.12 0.61
C ILE A 154 10.90 -18.07 -0.45
N PRO A 155 11.29 -18.46 -1.67
CA PRO A 155 11.62 -17.51 -2.74
C PRO A 155 10.43 -16.62 -3.07
N PHE A 156 10.59 -15.32 -2.82
CA PHE A 156 9.57 -14.34 -3.13
C PHE A 156 10.22 -12.98 -3.35
N ARG A 157 9.96 -12.35 -4.49
CA ARG A 157 10.69 -11.15 -4.93
C ARG A 157 10.09 -9.85 -4.44
N TYR A 158 8.93 -9.91 -3.81
CA TYR A 158 8.14 -8.74 -3.45
C TYR A 158 7.88 -8.69 -1.96
N GLY A 159 7.67 -7.49 -1.46
CA GLY A 159 7.30 -7.23 -0.07
C GLY A 159 6.06 -6.33 -0.01
N PRO A 160 5.60 -6.01 1.21
CA PRO A 160 4.51 -5.07 1.38
C PRO A 160 4.86 -3.68 0.83
N TRP A 161 3.86 -2.88 0.49
CA TRP A 161 4.01 -1.57 -0.14
C TRP A 161 4.68 -1.67 -1.53
N LYS A 162 5.83 -1.02 -1.75
CA LYS A 162 6.54 -0.96 -3.03
C LYS A 162 7.84 -1.78 -3.02
N PHE A 163 8.06 -2.58 -1.98
CA PHE A 163 9.30 -3.34 -1.85
C PHE A 163 9.35 -4.45 -2.90
N ASN A 164 10.45 -4.52 -3.64
CA ASN A 164 10.70 -5.50 -4.69
C ASN A 164 12.17 -5.96 -4.63
N SER A 165 12.56 -6.87 -5.52
CA SER A 165 13.93 -7.39 -5.63
C SER A 165 14.46 -8.06 -4.37
N LEU A 166 13.56 -8.56 -3.51
CA LEU A 166 13.92 -9.36 -2.34
C LEU A 166 14.33 -10.78 -2.77
N PRO A 167 15.28 -11.42 -2.09
CA PRO A 167 15.66 -12.81 -2.41
C PRO A 167 14.75 -13.86 -1.74
N GLY A 168 13.75 -13.45 -0.97
CA GLY A 168 12.87 -14.34 -0.21
C GLY A 168 11.71 -13.59 0.45
N LEU A 169 10.85 -14.32 1.17
CA LEU A 169 9.69 -13.75 1.85
C LEU A 169 10.11 -12.80 2.98
N ALA A 170 9.70 -11.54 2.89
CA ALA A 170 9.89 -10.57 3.96
C ALA A 170 8.99 -10.89 5.16
N ILE A 171 9.60 -11.33 6.26
CA ILE A 171 8.91 -11.57 7.54
C ILE A 171 8.72 -10.26 8.29
N LYS A 172 9.70 -9.36 8.22
CA LYS A 172 9.59 -8.02 8.81
C LYS A 172 10.39 -7.01 8.01
N ILE A 173 9.83 -5.83 7.75
CA ILE A 173 10.56 -4.70 7.19
C ILE A 173 10.40 -3.53 8.16
N ILE A 174 11.51 -2.86 8.47
CA ILE A 174 11.55 -1.75 9.40
C ILE A 174 12.42 -0.62 8.86
N GLU A 175 11.89 0.59 8.93
CA GLU A 175 12.66 1.81 8.66
C GLU A 175 13.58 2.15 9.84
N GLU A 176 14.74 2.72 9.57
CA GLU A 176 15.83 2.93 10.55
C GLU A 176 15.40 3.65 11.83
N GLU A 177 14.44 4.59 11.74
CA GLU A 177 13.90 5.34 12.89
C GLU A 177 12.65 4.67 13.50
N ASN A 178 12.34 3.44 13.09
CA ASN A 178 11.16 2.67 13.48
C ASN A 178 9.83 3.37 13.17
N LYS A 179 9.83 4.31 12.23
CA LYS A 179 8.62 5.06 11.86
C LYS A 179 7.72 4.27 10.94
N LEU A 180 8.26 3.32 10.19
CA LEU A 180 7.51 2.47 9.28
C LEU A 180 7.89 1.01 9.54
N ILE A 181 6.91 0.20 9.93
CA ILE A 181 7.12 -1.19 10.27
C ILE A 181 6.03 -2.04 9.59
N TRP A 182 6.48 -3.08 8.91
CA TRP A 182 5.62 -4.14 8.37
C TRP A 182 6.06 -5.47 8.98
N THR A 183 5.12 -6.22 9.55
CA THR A 183 5.40 -7.53 10.15
C THR A 183 4.41 -8.55 9.61
N LEU A 184 4.90 -9.64 9.03
CA LEU A 184 4.08 -10.75 8.57
C LEU A 184 3.36 -11.38 9.77
N LYS A 185 2.04 -11.47 9.68
CA LYS A 185 1.17 -12.04 10.71
C LYS A 185 0.62 -13.40 10.32
N ALA A 186 0.20 -13.54 9.07
CA ALA A 186 -0.42 -14.77 8.61
C ALA A 186 -0.12 -15.02 7.14
N VAL A 187 -0.09 -16.30 6.79
CA VAL A 187 -0.09 -16.78 5.41
C VAL A 187 -1.34 -17.62 5.24
N SER A 188 -2.18 -17.26 4.27
CA SER A 188 -3.45 -17.94 4.02
C SER A 188 -3.58 -18.33 2.56
N LYS A 189 -4.45 -19.30 2.29
CA LYS A 189 -4.87 -19.67 0.94
C LYS A 189 -6.30 -19.17 0.75
N ARG A 190 -6.55 -18.52 -0.38
CA ARG A 190 -7.86 -18.00 -0.77
C ARG A 190 -8.32 -18.64 -2.06
N ASP A 191 -9.62 -18.74 -2.25
CA ASP A 191 -10.20 -19.33 -3.44
C ASP A 191 -10.00 -18.38 -4.62
N LEU A 192 -9.62 -18.92 -5.79
CA LEU A 192 -9.27 -18.12 -6.95
C LEU A 192 -10.42 -17.20 -7.37
N ASP A 193 -11.65 -17.70 -7.40
CA ASP A 193 -12.86 -16.93 -7.75
C ASP A 193 -13.08 -15.72 -6.83
N VAL A 194 -12.86 -15.89 -5.53
CA VAL A 194 -12.92 -14.79 -4.56
C VAL A 194 -11.84 -13.74 -4.83
N VAL A 195 -10.64 -14.16 -5.21
CA VAL A 195 -9.54 -13.26 -5.53
C VAL A 195 -9.78 -12.54 -6.86
N GLU A 196 -10.28 -13.24 -7.88
CA GLU A 196 -10.62 -12.67 -9.19
C GLU A 196 -11.73 -11.63 -9.08
N ASP A 197 -12.81 -11.90 -8.33
CA ASP A 197 -13.88 -10.93 -8.07
C ASP A 197 -13.36 -9.68 -7.35
N PHE A 198 -12.50 -9.86 -6.35
CA PHE A 198 -11.82 -8.75 -5.68
C PHE A 198 -10.98 -7.92 -6.67
N ILE A 199 -10.17 -8.58 -7.50
CA ILE A 199 -9.32 -7.92 -8.51
C ILE A 199 -10.17 -7.17 -9.53
N PHE A 200 -11.27 -7.75 -9.99
CA PHE A 200 -12.17 -7.13 -10.95
C PHE A 200 -12.74 -5.81 -10.40
N LYS A 201 -13.34 -5.84 -9.19
CA LYS A 201 -13.87 -4.65 -8.51
C LYS A 201 -12.79 -3.59 -8.30
N GLN A 202 -11.59 -4.03 -7.99
CA GLN A 202 -10.46 -3.15 -7.77
C GLN A 202 -10.05 -2.43 -9.06
N ASN A 203 -9.93 -3.17 -10.16
CA ASN A 203 -9.58 -2.61 -11.46
C ASN A 203 -10.66 -1.62 -11.95
N ASP A 204 -11.94 -1.95 -11.76
CA ASP A 204 -13.07 -1.07 -12.09
C ASP A 204 -12.95 0.27 -11.35
N TYR A 205 -12.76 0.24 -10.02
CA TYR A 205 -12.55 1.45 -9.22
C TYR A 205 -11.37 2.28 -9.74
N LEU A 206 -10.23 1.66 -10.04
CA LEU A 206 -9.04 2.41 -10.46
C LEU A 206 -9.17 3.02 -11.84
N SER A 207 -9.90 2.34 -12.75
CA SER A 207 -10.19 2.87 -14.08
C SER A 207 -11.04 4.16 -14.02
N SER A 208 -11.79 4.36 -12.94
CA SER A 208 -12.57 5.58 -12.70
C SER A 208 -11.72 6.77 -12.21
N LEU A 209 -10.49 6.54 -11.79
CA LEU A 209 -9.62 7.56 -11.22
C LEU A 209 -8.83 8.29 -12.32
N ARG A 210 -8.57 9.58 -12.08
CA ARG A 210 -7.69 10.36 -12.95
C ARG A 210 -6.25 9.86 -12.83
N GLU A 211 -5.69 9.40 -13.94
CA GLU A 211 -4.27 9.00 -14.02
C GLU A 211 -3.36 10.23 -14.15
N VAL A 212 -2.27 10.23 -13.38
CA VAL A 212 -1.16 11.19 -13.48
C VAL A 212 0.18 10.48 -13.30
N SER A 213 1.24 11.08 -13.83
CA SER A 213 2.59 10.58 -13.57
C SER A 213 3.01 10.84 -12.12
N LEU A 214 3.94 10.03 -11.59
CA LEU A 214 4.48 10.29 -10.25
C LEU A 214 5.13 11.67 -10.13
N LYS A 215 5.87 12.12 -11.16
CA LYS A 215 6.54 13.43 -11.15
C LYS A 215 5.53 14.56 -11.06
N GLU A 216 4.48 14.52 -11.89
CA GLU A 216 3.39 15.51 -11.85
C GLU A 216 2.70 15.52 -10.48
N TYR A 217 2.40 14.35 -9.91
CA TYR A 217 1.83 14.27 -8.56
C TYR A 217 2.73 14.93 -7.52
N VAL A 218 4.04 14.67 -7.57
CA VAL A 218 5.00 15.22 -6.60
C VAL A 218 5.07 16.75 -6.70
N GLU A 219 5.12 17.29 -7.93
CA GLU A 219 5.07 18.74 -8.17
C GLU A 219 3.78 19.35 -7.61
N LEU A 220 2.61 18.75 -7.89
CA LEU A 220 1.33 19.20 -7.36
C LEU A 220 1.29 19.12 -5.83
N TYR A 221 1.77 18.01 -5.26
CA TYR A 221 1.77 17.77 -3.82
C TYR A 221 2.62 18.81 -3.08
N ASP A 222 3.82 19.11 -3.59
CA ASP A 222 4.71 20.07 -2.95
C ASP A 222 4.22 21.51 -3.10
N ASN A 223 3.80 21.90 -4.31
CA ASN A 223 3.28 23.25 -4.59
C ASN A 223 2.01 23.57 -3.81
N THR A 224 1.30 22.55 -3.31
CA THR A 224 0.06 22.69 -2.52
C THR A 224 0.24 22.35 -1.05
N LYS A 225 1.50 22.33 -0.56
CA LYS A 225 1.86 22.04 0.83
C LYS A 225 1.23 20.73 1.32
N GLY A 226 1.48 19.67 0.56
CA GLY A 226 0.94 18.33 0.80
C GLY A 226 -0.54 18.19 0.48
N GLY A 227 -1.07 18.95 -0.47
CA GLY A 227 -2.50 18.99 -0.80
C GLY A 227 -3.36 19.80 0.17
N SER A 228 -2.76 20.43 1.19
CA SER A 228 -3.51 21.24 2.15
C SER A 228 -4.13 22.47 1.49
N ASP A 229 -3.41 23.14 0.60
CA ASP A 229 -3.93 24.35 -0.07
C ASP A 229 -5.10 24.02 -1.02
N VAL A 230 -5.10 22.84 -1.66
CA VAL A 230 -6.24 22.31 -2.45
C VAL A 230 -7.45 22.03 -1.57
N LEU A 231 -7.22 21.59 -0.33
CA LEU A 231 -8.29 21.31 0.61
C LEU A 231 -8.93 22.59 1.13
N PHE A 232 -8.12 23.60 1.48
CA PHE A 232 -8.60 24.90 1.95
C PHE A 232 -9.34 25.69 0.88
N SER A 233 -8.93 25.61 -0.39
CA SER A 233 -9.61 26.31 -1.48
C SER A 233 -11.05 25.85 -1.72
N LYS A 234 -11.41 24.66 -1.21
CA LYS A 234 -12.77 24.09 -1.30
C LYS A 234 -13.64 24.35 -0.06
N LEU A 235 -13.15 25.12 0.92
CA LEU A 235 -13.92 25.42 2.14
C LEU A 235 -14.76 26.69 2.00
N PRO A 236 -15.88 26.80 2.73
CA PRO A 236 -16.60 28.07 2.88
C PRO A 236 -15.70 29.15 3.48
N ARG A 237 -15.96 30.41 3.12
CA ARG A 237 -15.11 31.55 3.46
C ARG A 237 -14.97 31.79 4.98
N GLU A 238 -15.94 31.38 5.78
CA GLU A 238 -15.87 31.53 7.24
C GLU A 238 -14.84 30.61 7.93
N TYR A 239 -14.38 29.55 7.26
CA TYR A 239 -13.39 28.62 7.82
C TYR A 239 -11.98 29.17 7.68
N LYS A 240 -11.25 29.27 8.80
CA LYS A 240 -9.86 29.73 8.82
C LYS A 240 -8.90 28.56 9.03
N LYS A 241 -7.73 28.66 8.39
CA LYS A 241 -6.57 27.82 8.67
C LYS A 241 -5.96 28.27 10.01
N ASP A 242 -5.68 27.32 10.89
CA ASP A 242 -4.87 27.60 12.07
C ASP A 242 -3.50 28.15 11.62
N LYS A 243 -3.14 29.33 12.13
CA LYS A 243 -1.94 30.10 11.72
C LYS A 243 -0.63 29.50 12.23
N SER A 244 -0.67 28.39 12.96
CA SER A 244 0.47 27.77 13.65
C SER A 244 1.58 27.17 12.76
N SER A 245 1.53 27.30 11.42
CA SER A 245 2.56 26.75 10.52
C SER A 245 2.90 27.68 9.35
N THR A 246 3.81 28.62 9.60
CA THR A 246 4.54 29.41 8.58
C THR A 246 5.81 28.72 8.08
N SER A 247 6.13 27.51 8.54
CA SER A 247 7.32 26.77 8.11
C SER A 247 7.20 26.32 6.65
N GLN A 248 8.33 26.34 5.93
CA GLN A 248 8.47 25.72 4.62
C GLN A 248 7.97 24.27 4.66
N PHE A 249 7.12 23.89 3.70
CA PHE A 249 6.60 22.53 3.62
C PHE A 249 7.74 21.53 3.42
N LYS A 250 7.78 20.50 4.26
CA LYS A 250 8.71 19.39 4.14
C LYS A 250 7.92 18.09 4.01
N ARG A 251 8.29 17.25 3.03
CA ARG A 251 7.70 15.93 2.87
C ARG A 251 7.98 15.10 4.14
N GLY A 252 6.93 14.57 4.76
CA GLY A 252 7.00 13.70 5.94
C GLY A 252 6.51 12.26 5.68
N GLY A 253 6.13 11.96 4.44
CA GLY A 253 5.51 10.70 4.03
C GLY A 253 6.47 9.51 3.93
N PHE A 254 6.02 8.46 3.23
CA PHE A 254 6.82 7.28 2.86
C PHE A 254 7.99 7.65 1.96
N GLU A 255 7.75 8.58 1.05
CA GLU A 255 8.66 8.96 -0.02
C GLU A 255 9.13 10.39 0.24
N LEU A 256 10.41 10.52 0.59
CA LEU A 256 11.03 11.79 0.93
C LEU A 256 11.79 12.39 -0.25
N LYS A 257 12.43 11.51 -1.04
CA LYS A 257 13.22 11.85 -2.21
C LYS A 257 12.86 10.96 -3.39
N TYR A 258 13.06 11.48 -4.59
CA TYR A 258 12.84 10.77 -5.85
C TYR A 258 14.10 10.80 -6.73
N GLU A 259 14.21 9.87 -7.66
CA GLU A 259 15.44 9.65 -8.45
C GLU A 259 15.82 10.86 -9.31
N TRP A 260 14.84 11.69 -9.71
CA TRP A 260 15.10 12.91 -10.50
C TRP A 260 15.58 14.10 -9.66
N GLU A 261 15.64 13.98 -8.33
CA GLU A 261 16.06 15.05 -7.41
C GLU A 261 17.51 14.91 -6.98
N GLU A 262 18.19 13.86 -7.42
CA GLU A 262 19.59 13.58 -7.11
C GLU A 262 20.55 14.15 -8.18
N ASN A 263 20.03 14.96 -9.12
CA ASN A 263 20.77 15.64 -10.19
C ASN A 263 20.88 17.15 -9.96
#